data_AF-A0A940CWM0-F1
#
_entry.id   AF-A0A940CWM0-F1
#
_cell.length_a   1.000
_cell.length_b   1.000
_cell.length_c   1.000
_cell.angle_alpha   90.00
_cell.angle_beta   90.00
_cell.angle_gamma   90.00
#
_symmetry.space_group_name_H-M   'P 1'
#
loop_
_entity.id
_entity.type
_entity.pdbx_description
1 polymer ?
#
loop_
_entity_poly.entity_id
_entity_poly.type
_entity_poly.pdbx_seq_one_letter_code
_entity_poly.pdbx_strand_id
1 'polypeptide(L)'
;MVEKIDLENGLTLEIWNYSRKLAGDRWLVGFLAQISIVPAEKDFSSSEYYKMFLEKTDGKVYYRYRKERHFVPEDAVPTIYSNIKENFLKAALPYLSHPDFKERLLKHEVTQFERKMDWEEEIKRKDEEAEKLEKIWKDKRVF
;
A
#
# COMPACT_ATOMS: atom_id res chain seq x y z
N MET A 1 -8.12 -11.85 13.65
CA MET A 1 -8.20 -10.93 14.82
C MET A 1 -7.30 -9.74 14.55
N VAL A 2 -7.70 -8.55 14.98
CA VAL A 2 -6.92 -7.31 14.83
C VAL A 2 -6.59 -6.78 16.20
N GLU A 3 -5.31 -6.54 16.44
CA GLU A 3 -4.83 -5.81 17.60
C GLU A 3 -4.55 -4.36 17.20
N LYS A 4 -4.84 -3.42 18.09
CA LYS A 4 -4.63 -1.99 17.85
C LYS A 4 -3.73 -1.43 18.93
N ILE A 5 -2.74 -0.64 18.52
CA ILE A 5 -1.79 0.05 19.39
C ILE A 5 -1.85 1.52 19.04
N ASP A 6 -2.25 2.36 19.99
CA ASP A 6 -2.18 3.80 19.83
C ASP A 6 -0.74 4.27 20.04
N LEU A 7 -0.27 5.11 19.12
CA LEU A 7 1.09 5.64 19.09
C LEU A 7 1.12 7.05 19.68
N GLU A 8 2.28 7.47 20.18
CA GLU A 8 2.46 8.77 20.83
C GLU A 8 2.16 9.97 19.90
N ASN A 9 2.30 9.78 18.58
CA ASN A 9 1.97 10.78 17.57
C ASN A 9 0.48 10.80 17.16
N GLY A 10 -0.38 10.09 17.90
CA GLY A 10 -1.83 10.07 17.67
C GLY A 10 -2.28 9.18 16.49
N LEU A 11 -1.38 8.38 15.92
CA LEU A 11 -1.73 7.36 14.94
C LEU A 11 -2.09 6.04 15.63
N THR A 12 -2.83 5.19 14.93
CA THR A 12 -3.12 3.83 15.40
C THR A 12 -2.44 2.81 14.48
N LEU A 13 -1.62 1.95 15.08
CA LEU A 13 -1.03 0.78 14.43
C LEU A 13 -1.97 -0.42 14.59
N GLU A 14 -2.43 -0.96 13.47
CA GLU A 14 -3.21 -2.18 13.40
C GLU A 14 -2.31 -3.37 13.08
N ILE A 15 -2.40 -4.42 13.89
CA ILE A 15 -1.68 -5.68 13.70
C ILE A 15 -2.69 -6.79 13.39
N TRP A 16 -2.52 -7.41 12.23
CA TRP A 16 -3.39 -8.44 11.71
C TRP A 16 -2.65 -9.78 11.75
N ASN A 17 -3.26 -10.76 12.43
CA ASN A 17 -2.90 -12.16 12.27
C ASN A 17 -3.81 -12.76 11.20
N TYR A 18 -3.26 -13.05 10.02
CA TYR A 18 -3.95 -13.72 8.92
C TYR A 18 -3.36 -15.11 8.64
N SER A 19 -2.72 -15.70 9.65
CA SER A 19 -2.22 -17.08 9.58
C SER A 19 -3.35 -18.05 9.23
N ARG A 20 -3.06 -18.99 8.35
CA ARG A 20 -4.04 -19.94 7.83
C ARG A 20 -3.41 -21.28 7.51
N LYS A 21 -4.21 -22.33 7.60
CA LYS A 21 -3.82 -23.69 7.20
C LYS A 21 -3.66 -23.74 5.67
N LEU A 22 -2.62 -24.43 5.21
CA LEU A 22 -2.35 -24.67 3.78
C LEU A 22 -2.78 -26.09 3.39
N ALA A 23 -2.11 -27.10 3.95
CA ALA A 23 -2.37 -28.52 3.69
C ALA A 23 -1.84 -29.38 4.85
N GLY A 24 -2.54 -30.47 5.21
CA GLY A 24 -2.08 -31.38 6.26
C GLY A 24 -1.91 -30.65 7.61
N ASP A 25 -0.71 -30.64 8.17
CA ASP A 25 -0.31 -29.92 9.38
C ASP A 25 0.45 -28.61 9.07
N ARG A 26 0.48 -28.19 7.80
CA ARG A 26 1.28 -27.07 7.31
C ARG A 26 0.47 -25.79 7.24
N TRP A 27 1.04 -24.75 7.84
CA TRP A 27 0.45 -23.43 7.94
C TRP A 27 1.27 -22.36 7.21
N LEU A 28 0.57 -21.33 6.78
CA LEU A 28 1.12 -20.01 6.53
C LEU A 28 0.96 -19.21 7.82
N VAL A 29 2.06 -18.68 8.35
CA VAL A 29 2.04 -17.68 9.42
C VAL A 29 2.11 -16.31 8.78
N GLY A 30 1.04 -15.54 8.92
CA GLY A 30 0.84 -14.26 8.23
C GLY A 30 0.73 -13.11 9.21
N PHE A 31 1.65 -12.15 9.10
CA PHE A 31 1.71 -10.93 9.91
C PHE A 31 1.60 -9.70 9.02
N LEU A 32 0.65 -8.81 9.33
CA LEU A 32 0.53 -7.50 8.70
C LEU A 32 0.44 -6.44 9.79
N ALA A 33 1.36 -5.48 9.74
CA ALA A 33 1.30 -4.25 10.51
C ALA A 33 0.91 -3.11 9.57
N GLN A 34 -0.09 -2.32 9.95
CA GLN A 34 -0.69 -1.30 9.10
C GLN A 34 -1.00 -0.02 9.88
N ILE A 35 -0.70 1.13 9.29
CA ILE A 35 -1.22 2.44 9.72
C ILE A 35 -1.96 3.04 8.54
N SER A 36 -3.16 3.57 8.77
CA SER A 36 -3.95 4.26 7.75
C SER A 36 -4.09 5.74 8.09
N ILE A 37 -3.88 6.61 7.11
CA ILE A 37 -4.08 8.06 7.26
C ILE A 37 -5.00 8.53 6.14
N VAL A 38 -5.93 9.41 6.47
CA VAL A 38 -6.75 10.14 5.49
C VAL A 38 -6.00 11.41 5.12
N PRO A 39 -5.49 11.55 3.88
CA PRO A 39 -4.88 12.79 3.43
C PRO A 39 -5.95 13.87 3.22
N ALA A 40 -5.56 15.13 3.36
CA ALA A 40 -6.37 16.28 2.99
C ALA A 40 -6.00 16.77 1.59
N GLU A 41 -6.88 17.55 0.95
CA GLU A 41 -6.62 18.13 -0.38
C GLU A 41 -5.30 18.91 -0.46
N LYS A 42 -4.94 19.62 0.61
CA LYS A 42 -3.68 20.39 0.71
C LYS A 42 -2.40 19.54 0.66
N ASP A 43 -2.52 18.23 0.88
CA ASP A 43 -1.38 17.31 0.85
C ASP A 43 -1.00 16.95 -0.60
N PHE A 44 -1.87 17.28 -1.57
CA PHE A 44 -1.68 17.07 -3.01
C PHE A 44 -1.19 18.35 -3.70
N SER A 45 -0.52 18.19 -4.84
CA SER A 45 -0.05 19.30 -5.66
C SER A 45 -1.19 20.03 -6.39
N SER A 46 -2.34 19.36 -6.59
CA SER A 46 -3.54 19.96 -7.18
C SER A 46 -4.83 19.30 -6.68
N SER A 47 -5.94 20.05 -6.76
CA SER A 47 -7.28 19.52 -6.46
C SER A 47 -7.71 18.37 -7.38
N GLU A 48 -7.13 18.29 -8.58
CA GLU A 48 -7.42 17.24 -9.56
C GLU A 48 -6.84 15.89 -9.12
N TYR A 49 -5.58 15.87 -8.66
CA TYR A 49 -5.01 14.65 -8.08
C TYR A 49 -5.76 14.18 -6.85
N TYR A 50 -6.23 15.10 -5.99
CA TYR A 50 -7.04 14.72 -4.83
C TYR A 50 -8.36 14.04 -5.23
N LYS A 51 -9.06 14.56 -6.25
CA LYS A 51 -10.27 13.92 -6.79
C LYS A 51 -9.97 12.55 -7.37
N MET A 52 -8.92 12.44 -8.20
CA MET A 52 -8.48 11.17 -8.78
C MET A 52 -8.10 10.15 -7.69
N PHE A 53 -7.49 10.61 -6.60
CA PHE A 53 -7.16 9.78 -5.45
C PHE A 53 -8.43 9.22 -4.79
N LEU A 54 -9.44 10.05 -4.53
CA LEU A 54 -10.72 9.60 -3.97
C LEU A 54 -11.47 8.65 -4.91
N GLU A 55 -11.38 8.84 -6.22
CA GLU A 55 -12.03 7.96 -7.21
C GLU A 55 -11.33 6.61 -7.35
N LYS A 56 -10.00 6.56 -7.22
CA LYS A 56 -9.19 5.36 -7.48
C LYS A 56 -8.82 4.58 -6.21
N THR A 57 -9.06 5.14 -5.03
CA THR A 57 -8.68 4.53 -3.75
C THR A 57 -9.84 4.55 -2.76
N ASP A 58 -9.63 3.99 -1.57
CA ASP A 58 -10.56 4.08 -0.44
C ASP A 58 -10.38 5.36 0.40
N GLY A 59 -9.72 6.38 -0.16
CA GLY A 59 -9.49 7.67 0.49
C GLY A 59 -8.44 7.64 1.59
N LYS A 60 -7.59 6.60 1.64
CA LYS A 60 -6.56 6.43 2.65
C LYS A 60 -5.20 6.11 2.03
N VAL A 61 -4.16 6.67 2.63
CA VAL A 61 -2.78 6.22 2.42
C VAL A 61 -2.40 5.27 3.55
N TYR A 62 -1.50 4.33 3.23
CA TYR A 62 -1.17 3.25 4.15
C TYR A 62 0.33 3.07 4.29
N TYR A 63 0.80 2.97 5.54
CA TYR A 63 2.01 2.22 5.82
C TYR A 63 1.63 0.76 5.99
N ARG A 64 2.31 -0.16 5.29
CA ARG A 64 2.10 -1.60 5.42
C ARG A 64 3.42 -2.34 5.50
N TYR A 65 3.56 -3.16 6.54
CA TYR A 65 4.62 -4.14 6.65
C TYR A 65 4.02 -5.54 6.70
N ARG A 66 4.32 -6.36 5.69
CA ARG A 66 3.84 -7.73 5.57
C ARG A 66 5.01 -8.70 5.74
N LYS A 67 4.81 -9.73 6.55
CA LYS A 67 5.79 -10.81 6.74
C LYS A 67 5.10 -12.16 6.84
N GLU A 68 5.64 -13.11 6.08
CA GLU A 68 5.07 -14.45 5.95
C GLU A 68 6.11 -15.52 6.19
N ARG A 69 5.66 -16.64 6.78
CA ARG A 69 6.40 -17.90 6.83
C ARG A 69 5.48 -19.01 6.35
N HIS A 70 5.93 -19.77 5.36
CA HIS A 70 5.18 -20.89 4.81
C HIS A 70 5.66 -22.21 5.41
N PHE A 71 4.83 -23.25 5.27
CA PHE A 71 5.13 -24.64 5.66
C PHE A 71 5.46 -24.82 7.15
N VAL A 72 4.90 -23.95 7.99
CA VAL A 72 5.09 -23.98 9.45
C VAL A 72 4.26 -25.12 10.05
N PRO A 73 4.83 -26.00 10.88
CA PRO A 73 4.08 -26.97 11.68
C PRO A 73 3.05 -26.28 12.58
N GLU A 74 1.86 -26.86 12.72
CA GLU A 74 0.72 -26.26 13.46
C GLU A 74 1.07 -25.86 14.90
N ASP A 75 1.84 -26.68 15.61
CA ASP A 75 2.32 -26.44 16.98
C ASP A 75 3.32 -25.28 17.09
N ALA A 76 4.05 -24.98 16.02
CA ALA A 76 5.02 -23.88 15.97
C ALA A 76 4.41 -22.53 15.58
N VAL A 77 3.17 -22.49 15.07
CA VAL A 77 2.50 -21.26 14.59
C VAL A 77 2.48 -20.15 15.65
N PRO A 78 2.05 -20.37 16.90
CA PRO A 78 1.95 -19.31 17.89
C PRO A 78 3.31 -18.68 18.22
N THR A 79 4.35 -19.51 18.36
CA THR A 79 5.71 -19.08 18.66
C THR A 79 6.30 -18.27 17.51
N ILE A 80 6.15 -18.73 16.27
CA ILE A 80 6.66 -18.00 15.09
C ILE A 80 5.93 -16.67 14.93
N TYR A 81 4.61 -16.63 15.09
CA TYR A 81 3.85 -15.39 14.99
C TYR A 81 4.28 -14.38 16.06
N SER A 82 4.40 -14.81 17.32
CA SER A 82 4.82 -13.96 18.44
C SER A 82 6.22 -13.40 18.22
N ASN A 83 7.16 -14.24 17.78
CA ASN A 83 8.51 -13.79 17.44
C ASN A 83 8.53 -12.76 16.29
N ILE A 84 7.69 -12.91 15.26
CA ILE A 84 7.59 -11.91 14.19
C ILE A 84 7.08 -10.58 14.75
N LYS A 85 6.00 -10.63 15.54
CA LYS A 85 5.38 -9.44 16.13
C LYS A 85 6.34 -8.71 17.07
N GLU A 86 6.98 -9.41 18.00
CA GLU A 86 7.89 -8.80 18.98
C GLU A 86 9.10 -8.16 18.31
N ASN A 87 9.72 -8.85 17.33
CA ASN A 87 10.83 -8.29 16.58
C ASN A 87 10.42 -7.06 15.77
N PHE A 88 9.23 -7.08 15.16
CA PHE A 88 8.69 -5.92 14.47
C PHE A 88 8.48 -4.74 15.42
N LEU A 89 7.75 -4.96 16.53
CA LEU A 89 7.47 -3.89 17.49
C LEU A 89 8.75 -3.30 18.07
N LYS A 90 9.71 -4.14 18.45
CA LYS A 90 11.00 -3.68 18.98
C LYS A 90 11.76 -2.79 18.00
N ALA A 91 11.72 -3.10 16.70
CA ALA A 91 12.46 -2.37 15.67
C ALA A 91 11.72 -1.15 15.12
N ALA A 92 10.41 -1.28 14.87
CA ALA A 92 9.64 -0.30 14.12
C ALA A 92 8.94 0.72 15.02
N LEU A 93 8.54 0.35 16.23
CA LEU A 93 7.69 1.22 17.07
C LEU A 93 8.30 2.60 17.34
N PRO A 94 9.61 2.76 17.64
CA PRO A 94 10.21 4.08 17.83
C PRO A 94 10.11 4.97 16.58
N TYR A 95 10.26 4.39 15.39
CA TYR A 95 10.16 5.11 14.13
C TYR A 95 8.71 5.49 13.81
N LEU A 96 7.77 4.55 14.01
CA LEU A 96 6.35 4.76 13.72
C LEU A 96 5.70 5.76 14.69
N SER A 97 6.17 5.83 15.94
CA SER A 97 5.69 6.78 16.95
C SER A 97 6.30 8.17 16.81
N HIS A 98 7.27 8.38 15.92
CA HIS A 98 7.92 9.68 15.76
C HIS A 98 6.91 10.75 15.30
N PRO A 99 6.94 11.99 15.82
CA PRO A 99 5.99 13.05 15.46
C PRO A 99 5.88 13.31 13.95
N ASP A 100 7.02 13.38 13.26
CA ASP A 100 7.06 13.62 11.81
C ASP A 100 6.61 12.44 10.93
N PHE A 101 6.38 11.26 11.49
CA PHE A 101 6.10 10.05 10.69
C PHE A 101 4.89 10.25 9.77
N LYS A 102 3.82 10.85 10.30
CA LYS A 102 2.59 11.14 9.54
C LYS A 102 2.87 11.97 8.29
N GLU A 103 3.58 13.09 8.46
CA GLU A 103 3.87 14.03 7.37
C GLU A 103 4.77 13.40 6.31
N ARG A 104 5.80 12.66 6.75
CA ARG A 104 6.73 11.96 5.84
C ARG A 104 6.01 10.89 5.02
N LEU A 105 5.13 10.12 5.64
CA LEU A 105 4.35 9.09 4.95
C LEU A 105 3.40 9.72 3.93
N LEU A 106 2.64 10.76 4.33
CA LEU A 106 1.75 11.49 3.42
C LEU A 106 2.50 12.01 2.20
N LYS A 107 3.61 12.73 2.42
CA LYS A 107 4.43 13.27 1.34
C LYS A 107 4.91 12.17 0.39
N HIS A 108 5.39 11.05 0.94
CA HIS A 108 5.88 9.94 0.12
C HIS A 108 4.76 9.32 -0.74
N GLU A 109 3.68 8.88 -0.10
CA GLU A 109 2.58 8.15 -0.77
C GLU A 109 1.83 9.03 -1.77
N VAL A 110 1.57 10.30 -1.44
CA VAL A 110 0.95 11.24 -2.37
C VAL A 110 1.84 11.49 -3.58
N THR A 111 3.14 11.71 -3.37
CA THR A 111 4.08 11.88 -4.50
C THR A 111 4.13 10.65 -5.41
N GLN A 112 4.09 9.44 -4.85
CA GLN A 112 4.04 8.21 -5.66
C GLN A 112 2.72 8.09 -6.43
N PHE A 113 1.60 8.44 -5.81
CA PHE A 113 0.30 8.44 -6.45
C PHE A 113 0.26 9.40 -7.66
N GLU A 114 0.67 10.66 -7.48
CA GLU A 114 0.66 11.66 -8.55
C GLU A 114 1.53 11.22 -9.74
N ARG A 115 2.75 10.73 -9.48
CA ARG A 115 3.64 10.19 -10.52
C ARG A 115 3.01 9.04 -11.30
N LYS A 116 2.28 8.17 -10.60
CA LYS A 116 1.58 7.05 -11.24
C LYS A 116 0.47 7.57 -12.15
N MET A 117 -0.27 8.59 -11.72
CA MET A 117 -1.32 9.21 -12.52
C MET A 117 -0.77 9.86 -13.79
N ASP A 118 0.34 10.59 -13.68
CA ASP A 118 1.02 11.21 -14.84
C ASP A 118 1.43 10.16 -15.87
N TRP A 119 1.99 9.05 -15.39
CA TRP A 119 2.42 7.94 -16.24
C TRP A 119 1.23 7.25 -16.93
N GLU A 120 0.13 7.02 -16.21
CA GLU A 120 -1.11 6.46 -16.77
C GLU A 120 -1.70 7.37 -17.86
N GLU A 121 -1.70 8.69 -17.64
CA GLU A 121 -2.18 9.66 -18.63
C GLU A 121 -1.27 9.73 -19.87
N GLU A 122 0.05 9.70 -19.68
CA GLU A 122 1.00 9.70 -20.79
C GLU A 122 0.85 8.45 -21.67
N ILE A 123 0.65 7.27 -21.06
CA ILE A 123 0.38 6.04 -21.81
C ILE A 123 -0.90 6.16 -22.61
N LYS A 124 -2.00 6.58 -21.97
CA LYS A 124 -3.28 6.75 -22.64
C LYS A 124 -3.17 7.69 -23.84
N ARG A 125 -2.45 8.82 -23.70
CA ARG A 125 -2.23 9.77 -24.79
C ARG A 125 -1.45 9.14 -25.95
N LYS A 126 -0.40 8.36 -25.67
CA LYS A 126 0.38 7.66 -26.69
C LYS A 126 -0.44 6.60 -27.42
N ASP A 127 -1.27 5.86 -26.70
CA ASP A 127 -2.16 4.86 -27.29
C ASP A 127 -3.20 5.51 -28.21
N GLU A 128 -3.81 6.62 -27.78
CA GLU A 128 -4.73 7.40 -28.62
C GLU A 128 -4.06 7.99 -29.87
N GLU A 129 -2.80 8.44 -29.76
CA GLU A 129 -2.01 8.93 -30.88
C GLU A 129 -1.66 7.80 -31.86
N ALA A 130 -1.25 6.63 -31.35
CA ALA A 130 -0.97 5.45 -32.15
C ALA A 130 -2.22 4.99 -32.92
N GLU A 131 -3.39 4.95 -32.27
CA GLU A 131 -4.65 4.62 -32.94
C GLU A 131 -5.01 5.62 -34.04
N LYS A 132 -4.80 6.92 -33.81
CA LYS A 132 -5.01 7.97 -34.82
C LYS A 132 -4.06 7.77 -36.00
N LEU A 133 -2.78 7.52 -35.75
CA LEU A 133 -1.80 7.24 -36.78
C LEU A 133 -2.18 5.99 -37.56
N GLU A 134 -2.51 4.88 -36.90
CA GLU A 134 -2.96 3.65 -37.57
C GLU A 134 -4.17 3.90 -38.47
N LYS A 135 -5.15 4.69 -38.03
CA LYS A 135 -6.30 5.09 -38.86
C LYS A 135 -5.86 5.88 -40.09
N ILE A 136 -4.97 6.85 -39.93
CA ILE A 136 -4.42 7.65 -41.05
C ILE A 136 -3.60 6.78 -42.02
N TRP A 137 -2.81 5.83 -41.52
CA TRP A 137 -2.00 4.93 -42.34
C TRP A 137 -2.84 3.88 -43.07
N LYS A 138 -3.95 3.40 -42.47
CA LYS A 138 -4.94 2.55 -43.15
C LYS A 138 -5.62 3.28 -44.30
N ASP A 139 -5.84 4.58 -44.17
CA ASP A 139 -6.45 5.40 -45.22
C ASP A 139 -5.46 5.76 -46.36
N LYS A 140 -4.14 5.70 -46.09
CA LYS A 140 -3.07 6.07 -47.03
C LYS A 140 -2.39 4.91 -47.79
N ARG A 141 -2.78 3.65 -47.58
CA ARG A 141 -2.34 2.47 -48.36
C ARG A 141 -3.59 1.85 -48.99
N VAL A 142 -3.76 1.68 -50.31
CA VAL A 142 -2.82 1.56 -51.44
C VAL A 142 -3.49 2.10 -52.73
N PHE A 143 -2.80 2.98 -53.47
CA PHE A 143 -2.84 3.06 -54.93
C PHE A 143 -1.43 2.74 -55.44
#